data_AF-A0A6J0LPF5-F1
#
_entry.id   AF-A0A6J0LPF5-F1
#
_cell.length_a   1.000
_cell.length_b   1.000
_cell.length_c   1.000
_cell.angle_alpha   90.00
_cell.angle_beta   90.00
_cell.angle_gamma   90.00
#
_symmetry.space_group_name_H-M   'P 1'
#
loop_
_entity.id
_entity.type
_entity.pdbx_description
1 polymer ?
#
loop_
_entity_poly.entity_id
_entity_poly.type
_entity_poly.pdbx_seq_one_letter_code
_entity_poly.pdbx_strand_id
1 'polypeptide(L)'
;MRTFAARLANHFRRGRNGYPRSRNFSSLTKKDDLTLEEEAERKIGWMLKLFFAGTATYVGYQFFPYMGDTLIQQSVSLLHVKDPLFKRIGASRLSRFAIDDERRMKVVELGGAQELLHMLGAAKDDKTRKEALKALAALSKSDEAANFLGSKGALSIVKSTPDSSEDSDISTYKSNILKKLDDKDLPLSSN
;
A
#
# COMPACT_ATOMS: atom_id res chain seq x y z
N MET A 1 -18.30 -26.97 -36.21
CA MET A 1 -18.67 -27.67 -37.46
C MET A 1 -17.35 -27.98 -38.17
N ARG A 2 -16.65 -29.10 -37.91
CA ARG A 2 -16.93 -30.47 -38.38
C ARG A 2 -17.48 -30.48 -39.82
N THR A 3 -16.78 -31.22 -40.68
CA THR A 3 -17.09 -31.62 -42.07
C THR A 3 -16.79 -30.63 -43.21
N PHE A 4 -15.53 -30.55 -43.63
CA PHE A 4 -15.16 -30.28 -45.04
C PHE A 4 -13.89 -31.04 -45.46
N ALA A 5 -13.79 -32.30 -45.03
CA ALA A 5 -12.77 -33.24 -45.50
C ALA A 5 -13.46 -34.40 -46.23
N ALA A 6 -13.82 -34.21 -47.50
CA ALA A 6 -14.20 -35.30 -48.40
C ALA A 6 -14.42 -34.79 -49.84
N ARG A 7 -13.38 -34.32 -50.56
CA ARG A 7 -13.49 -34.25 -52.04
C ARG A 7 -12.21 -34.06 -52.88
N LEU A 8 -11.05 -34.53 -52.44
CA LEU A 8 -9.86 -34.62 -53.31
C LEU A 8 -9.17 -35.99 -53.26
N ALA A 9 -9.96 -37.04 -53.00
CA ALA A 9 -9.55 -38.42 -53.24
C ALA A 9 -10.34 -38.92 -54.46
N ASN A 10 -9.78 -38.79 -55.67
CA ASN A 10 -10.04 -39.66 -56.84
C ASN A 10 -9.56 -39.02 -58.16
N HIS A 11 -8.32 -38.55 -58.23
CA HIS A 11 -7.63 -38.52 -59.51
C HIS A 11 -6.19 -38.95 -59.31
N PHE A 12 -5.72 -39.81 -60.22
CA PHE A 12 -4.42 -40.45 -60.26
C PHE A 12 -4.26 -41.78 -59.50
N ARG A 13 -5.00 -42.80 -59.96
CA ARG A 13 -4.43 -44.15 -60.09
C ARG A 13 -4.01 -44.37 -61.55
N ARG A 14 -2.70 -44.46 -61.82
CA ARG A 14 -2.15 -45.53 -62.66
C ARG A 14 -0.61 -45.55 -62.68
N GLY A 15 -0.06 -46.61 -62.08
CA GLY A 15 1.10 -47.35 -62.59
C GLY A 15 2.48 -46.89 -62.13
N ARG A 16 3.13 -47.63 -61.23
CA ARG A 16 4.11 -48.68 -61.59
C ARG A 16 4.59 -49.41 -60.34
N ASN A 17 4.82 -50.70 -60.52
CA ASN A 17 5.27 -51.70 -59.56
C ASN A 17 6.70 -51.42 -59.06
N GLY A 18 6.96 -51.58 -57.75
CA GLY A 18 8.31 -51.53 -57.18
C GLY A 18 8.33 -51.37 -55.66
N TYR A 19 8.45 -52.47 -54.92
CA TYR A 19 9.07 -52.50 -53.59
C TYR A 19 10.42 -53.22 -53.74
N PRO A 20 11.45 -53.01 -52.90
CA PRO A 20 11.42 -52.36 -51.57
C PRO A 20 12.59 -51.38 -51.30
N ARG A 21 12.33 -50.25 -50.64
CA ARG A 21 13.26 -49.70 -49.63
C ARG A 21 12.60 -48.52 -48.90
N SER A 22 12.18 -48.74 -47.67
CA SER A 22 11.92 -47.65 -46.74
C SER A 22 13.25 -46.96 -46.43
N ARG A 23 13.55 -45.89 -47.15
CA ARG A 23 14.46 -44.86 -46.63
C ARG A 23 13.66 -43.99 -45.67
N ASN A 24 13.59 -44.45 -44.42
CA ASN A 24 13.13 -43.65 -43.29
C ASN A 24 14.11 -42.48 -43.10
N PHE A 25 13.83 -41.34 -43.74
CA PHE A 25 14.61 -40.10 -43.52
C PHE A 25 13.73 -38.85 -43.38
N SER A 26 12.41 -38.99 -43.11
CA SER A 26 11.47 -37.86 -43.02
C SER A 26 10.68 -37.80 -41.70
N SER A 27 10.84 -38.78 -40.80
CA SER A 27 10.13 -38.79 -39.50
C SER A 27 10.96 -38.26 -38.33
N LEU A 28 12.26 -38.02 -38.54
CA LEU A 28 13.17 -37.50 -37.52
C LEU A 28 12.97 -35.98 -37.38
N THR A 29 13.00 -35.27 -38.51
CA THR A 29 12.82 -33.81 -38.57
C THR A 29 11.52 -33.33 -37.96
N LYS A 30 10.37 -33.97 -38.22
CA LYS A 30 9.08 -33.50 -37.70
C LYS A 30 8.94 -33.62 -36.17
N LYS A 31 9.60 -34.61 -35.55
CA LYS A 31 9.65 -34.74 -34.09
C LYS A 31 10.58 -33.70 -33.50
N ASP A 32 11.74 -33.51 -34.13
CA ASP A 32 12.72 -32.52 -33.70
C ASP A 32 12.15 -31.09 -33.84
N ASP A 33 11.41 -30.79 -34.91
CA ASP A 33 10.71 -29.51 -35.13
C ASP A 33 9.64 -29.24 -34.06
N LEU A 34 8.81 -30.24 -33.71
CA LEU A 34 7.83 -30.12 -32.62
C LEU A 34 8.51 -29.87 -31.27
N THR A 35 9.64 -30.54 -31.00
CA THR A 35 10.38 -30.33 -29.75
C THR A 35 11.07 -28.96 -29.69
N LEU A 36 11.52 -28.43 -30.84
CA LEU A 36 12.10 -27.09 -30.94
C LEU A 36 11.03 -26.00 -30.74
N GLU A 37 9.83 -26.19 -31.30
CA GLU A 37 8.69 -25.29 -31.08
C GLU A 37 8.26 -25.25 -29.60
N GLU A 38 8.10 -26.41 -28.96
CA GLU A 38 7.76 -26.48 -27.53
C GLU A 38 8.82 -25.82 -26.63
N GLU A 39 10.11 -25.99 -26.97
CA GLU A 39 11.18 -25.36 -26.21
C GLU A 39 11.23 -23.83 -26.42
N ALA A 40 10.95 -23.38 -27.64
CA ALA A 40 10.83 -21.95 -27.96
C ALA A 40 9.65 -21.32 -27.21
N GLU A 41 8.47 -21.94 -27.22
CA GLU A 41 7.31 -21.46 -26.48
C GLU A 41 7.56 -21.41 -24.96
N ARG A 42 8.24 -22.42 -24.41
CA ARG A 42 8.63 -22.43 -22.99
C ARG A 42 9.60 -21.30 -22.65
N LYS A 43 10.61 -21.05 -23.49
CA LYS A 43 11.58 -19.96 -23.31
C LYS A 43 10.93 -18.59 -23.45
N ILE A 44 10.10 -18.41 -24.46
CA ILE A 44 9.34 -17.17 -24.69
C ILE A 44 8.37 -16.91 -23.53
N GLY A 45 7.68 -17.95 -23.04
CA GLY A 45 6.81 -17.85 -21.87
C GLY A 45 7.57 -17.46 -20.60
N TRP A 46 8.77 -18.01 -20.38
CA TRP A 46 9.64 -17.60 -19.27
C TRP A 46 10.16 -16.17 -19.41
N MET A 47 10.59 -15.77 -20.61
CA MET A 47 11.00 -14.39 -20.90
C MET A 47 9.86 -13.41 -20.65
N LEU A 48 8.65 -13.72 -21.12
CA LEU A 48 7.46 -12.90 -20.91
C LEU A 48 7.14 -12.74 -19.42
N LYS A 49 7.27 -13.81 -18.62
CA LYS A 49 7.11 -13.73 -17.16
C LYS A 49 8.12 -12.79 -16.52
N LEU A 50 9.37 -12.80 -16.97
CA LEU A 50 10.40 -11.89 -16.46
C LEU A 50 10.10 -10.44 -16.83
N PHE A 51 9.66 -10.17 -18.06
CA PHE A 51 9.20 -8.83 -18.45
C PHE A 51 8.01 -8.37 -17.61
N PHE A 52 7.03 -9.25 -17.39
CA PHE A 52 5.86 -8.92 -16.58
C PHE A 52 6.22 -8.70 -15.11
N ALA A 53 7.08 -9.53 -14.53
CA ALA A 53 7.56 -9.36 -13.16
C ALA A 53 8.34 -8.04 -13.02
N GLY A 54 9.28 -7.76 -13.93
CA GLY A 54 10.05 -6.52 -13.91
C GLY A 54 9.19 -5.28 -14.06
N THR A 55 8.25 -5.27 -15.02
CA THR A 55 7.33 -4.14 -15.24
C THR A 55 6.37 -3.98 -14.07
N ALA A 56 5.78 -5.06 -13.53
CA ALA A 56 4.90 -4.99 -12.37
C ALA A 56 5.64 -4.48 -11.12
N THR A 57 6.89 -4.90 -10.89
CA THR A 57 7.73 -4.38 -9.79
C THR A 57 8.03 -2.90 -9.98
N TYR A 58 8.40 -2.46 -11.18
CA TYR A 58 8.68 -1.06 -11.48
C TYR A 58 7.45 -0.17 -11.28
N VAL A 59 6.30 -0.57 -11.84
CA VAL A 59 5.02 0.12 -11.66
C VAL A 59 4.62 0.12 -10.19
N GLY A 60 4.78 -1.01 -9.49
CA GLY A 60 4.55 -1.09 -8.04
C GLY A 60 5.38 -0.07 -7.28
N TYR A 61 6.69 0.00 -7.53
CA TYR A 61 7.58 0.97 -6.88
C TYR A 61 7.18 2.43 -7.16
N GLN A 62 6.76 2.73 -8.39
CA GLN A 62 6.38 4.08 -8.79
C GLN A 62 5.03 4.52 -8.21
N PHE A 63 4.01 3.66 -8.20
CA PHE A 63 2.64 4.06 -7.85
C PHE A 63 2.26 3.81 -6.38
N PHE A 64 2.90 2.86 -5.72
CA PHE A 64 2.58 2.50 -4.34
C PHE A 64 2.74 3.65 -3.33
N PRO A 65 3.72 4.57 -3.45
CA PRO A 65 3.80 5.74 -2.58
C PRO A 65 2.58 6.66 -2.71
N TYR A 66 2.17 6.98 -3.94
CA TYR A 66 1.08 7.92 -4.23
C TYR A 66 -0.32 7.41 -3.88
N MET A 67 -0.54 6.09 -3.90
CA MET A 67 -1.84 5.52 -3.46
C MET A 67 -2.10 5.74 -1.97
N GLY A 68 -1.06 5.86 -1.14
CA GLY A 68 -1.20 6.09 0.29
C GLY A 68 -1.73 7.48 0.64
N ASP A 69 -1.29 8.49 -0.11
CA ASP A 69 -1.58 9.90 0.20
C ASP A 69 -3.06 10.23 0.04
N THR A 70 -3.71 9.64 -0.96
CA THR A 70 -5.16 9.80 -1.15
C THR A 70 -5.93 9.25 0.04
N LEU A 71 -5.47 8.14 0.64
CA LEU A 71 -6.09 7.55 1.82
C LEU A 71 -5.84 8.39 3.08
N ILE A 72 -4.66 9.02 3.20
CA ILE A 72 -4.39 9.97 4.28
C ILE A 72 -5.32 11.17 4.15
N GLN A 73 -5.43 11.76 2.96
CA GLN A 73 -6.32 12.90 2.69
C GLN A 73 -7.79 12.57 2.96
N GLN A 74 -8.25 11.39 2.56
CA GLN A 74 -9.59 10.90 2.90
C GLN A 74 -9.78 10.76 4.41
N SER A 75 -8.76 10.29 5.12
CA SER A 75 -8.80 10.16 6.58
C SER A 75 -8.85 11.51 7.28
N VAL A 76 -8.15 12.53 6.77
CA VAL A 76 -8.28 13.92 7.22
C VAL A 76 -9.67 14.47 6.93
N SER A 77 -10.23 14.17 5.76
CA SER A 77 -11.60 14.59 5.38
C SER A 77 -12.65 14.03 6.35
N LEU A 78 -12.45 12.81 6.87
CA LEU A 78 -13.34 12.23 7.89
C LEU A 78 -13.34 12.99 9.23
N LEU A 79 -12.25 13.70 9.57
CA LEU A 79 -12.19 14.51 10.80
C LEU A 79 -13.12 15.72 10.76
N HIS A 80 -13.46 16.20 9.55
CA HIS A 80 -14.35 17.34 9.34
C HIS A 80 -15.83 16.96 9.41
N VAL A 81 -16.16 15.66 9.34
CA VAL A 81 -17.54 15.17 9.42
C VAL A 81 -18.13 15.46 10.79
N LYS A 82 -19.41 15.85 10.86
CA LYS A 82 -20.07 16.21 12.14
C LYS A 82 -20.16 15.05 13.12
N ASP A 83 -20.42 13.85 12.62
CA ASP A 83 -20.62 12.65 13.44
C ASP A 83 -19.29 12.15 14.04
N PRO A 84 -19.18 12.04 15.39
CA PRO A 84 -17.99 11.56 16.08
C PRO A 84 -17.50 10.18 15.61
N LEU A 85 -18.39 9.31 15.14
CA LEU A 85 -18.01 7.98 14.64
C LEU A 85 -17.03 8.08 13.46
N PHE A 86 -17.32 8.95 12.49
CA PHE A 86 -16.44 9.14 11.34
C PHE A 86 -15.12 9.81 11.72
N LYS A 87 -15.15 10.76 12.67
CA LYS A 87 -13.92 11.37 13.19
C LYS A 87 -13.00 10.33 13.82
N ARG A 88 -13.55 9.42 14.63
CA ARG A 88 -12.81 8.30 15.24
C ARG A 88 -12.18 7.41 14.18
N ILE A 89 -12.93 7.05 13.13
CA ILE A 89 -12.40 6.24 12.01
C ILE A 89 -11.25 6.96 11.31
N GLY A 90 -11.41 8.25 11.01
CA GLY A 90 -10.37 9.08 10.41
C GLY A 90 -9.10 9.11 11.26
N ALA A 91 -9.23 9.45 12.54
CA ALA A 91 -8.10 9.48 13.47
C ALA A 91 -7.42 8.11 13.62
N SER A 92 -8.20 7.04 13.74
CA SER A 92 -7.67 5.68 13.83
C SER A 92 -6.84 5.31 12.59
N ARG A 93 -7.31 5.67 11.39
CA ARG A 93 -6.56 5.46 10.14
C ARG A 93 -5.28 6.29 10.09
N LEU A 94 -5.33 7.57 10.47
CA LEU A 94 -4.14 8.42 10.53
C LEU A 94 -3.06 7.84 11.46
N SER A 95 -3.46 7.28 12.60
CA SER A 95 -2.51 6.60 13.51
C SER A 95 -1.81 5.41 12.85
N ARG A 96 -2.52 4.70 11.96
CA ARG A 96 -1.97 3.54 11.23
C ARG A 96 -1.08 3.95 10.06
N PHE A 97 -1.31 5.12 9.47
CA PHE A 97 -0.44 5.64 8.42
C PHE A 97 0.84 6.26 8.97
N ALA A 98 0.86 6.71 10.23
CA ALA A 98 2.03 7.28 10.91
C ALA A 98 3.08 6.23 11.32
N ILE A 99 3.60 5.48 10.34
CA ILE A 99 4.56 4.39 10.51
C ILE A 99 5.97 4.96 10.65
N ASP A 100 6.46 5.63 9.60
CA ASP A 100 7.77 6.27 9.49
C ASP A 100 7.66 7.81 9.47
N ASP A 101 8.81 8.50 9.49
CA ASP A 101 8.89 9.96 9.56
C ASP A 101 8.35 10.66 8.32
N GLU A 102 8.58 10.12 7.12
CA GLU A 102 8.05 10.65 5.87
C GLU A 102 6.51 10.63 5.88
N ARG A 103 5.92 9.49 6.27
CA ARG A 103 4.47 9.34 6.37
C ARG A 103 3.86 10.21 7.47
N ARG A 104 4.55 10.38 8.60
CA ARG A 104 4.10 11.30 9.68
C ARG A 104 4.07 12.73 9.18
N MET A 105 5.11 13.17 8.48
CA MET A 105 5.15 14.49 7.88
C MET A 105 4.10 14.65 6.80
N LYS A 106 3.78 13.59 6.03
CA LYS A 106 2.69 13.65 5.07
C LYS A 106 1.32 13.92 5.70
N VAL A 107 1.05 13.34 6.88
CA VAL A 107 -0.15 13.65 7.67
C VAL A 107 -0.16 15.11 8.12
N VAL A 108 1.00 15.66 8.50
CA VAL A 108 1.15 17.08 8.88
C VAL A 108 0.88 18.00 7.68
N GLU A 109 1.51 17.73 6.53
CA GLU A 109 1.34 18.49 5.27
C GLU A 109 -0.13 18.54 4.81
N LEU A 110 -0.84 17.41 4.94
CA LEU A 110 -2.26 17.31 4.58
C LEU A 110 -3.19 17.91 5.64
N GLY A 111 -2.66 18.58 6.67
CA GLY A 111 -3.43 19.26 7.72
C GLY A 111 -3.97 18.34 8.82
N GLY A 112 -3.69 17.04 8.76
CA GLY A 112 -4.23 16.05 9.69
C GLY A 112 -3.82 16.32 11.14
N ALA A 113 -2.61 16.82 11.39
CA ALA A 113 -2.14 17.14 12.74
C ALA A 113 -2.99 18.25 13.41
N GLN A 114 -3.30 19.32 12.68
CA GLN A 114 -4.12 20.42 13.20
C GLN A 114 -5.57 19.97 13.42
N GLU A 115 -6.12 19.18 12.50
CA GLU A 115 -7.48 18.64 12.64
C GLU A 115 -7.62 17.65 13.79
N LEU A 116 -6.58 16.85 14.08
CA LEU A 116 -6.55 15.98 15.25
C LEU A 116 -6.54 16.77 16.56
N LEU A 117 -5.80 17.89 16.63
CA LEU A 117 -5.81 18.78 17.81
C LEU A 117 -7.18 19.44 18.00
N HIS A 118 -7.80 19.90 16.90
CA HIS A 118 -9.15 20.45 16.95
C HIS A 118 -10.19 19.39 17.38
N MET A 119 -10.10 18.18 16.83
CA MET A 119 -10.92 17.03 17.24
C MET A 119 -10.76 16.73 18.73
N LEU A 120 -9.53 16.73 19.25
CA LEU A 120 -9.24 16.49 20.67
C LEU A 120 -9.87 17.57 21.56
N GLY A 121 -9.67 18.85 21.22
CA GLY A 121 -10.24 19.98 21.97
C GLY A 121 -11.77 20.02 21.96
N ALA A 122 -12.40 19.53 20.89
CA ALA A 122 -13.86 19.49 20.76
C ALA A 122 -14.50 18.18 21.29
N ALA A 123 -13.70 17.20 21.73
CA ALA A 123 -14.19 15.87 22.08
C ALA A 123 -14.96 15.86 23.42
N LYS A 124 -16.23 15.45 23.38
CA LYS A 124 -17.08 15.32 24.56
C LYS A 124 -16.93 13.96 25.27
N ASP A 125 -16.62 12.92 24.52
CA ASP A 125 -16.54 11.54 25.01
C ASP A 125 -15.11 10.96 24.95
N ASP A 126 -14.86 9.95 25.80
CA ASP A 126 -13.55 9.30 25.92
C ASP A 126 -13.12 8.57 24.66
N LYS A 127 -14.05 7.94 23.93
CA LYS A 127 -13.69 7.18 22.71
C LYS A 127 -13.12 8.11 21.64
N THR A 128 -13.70 9.30 21.49
CA THR A 128 -13.20 10.34 20.59
C THR A 128 -11.86 10.88 21.06
N ARG A 129 -11.70 11.19 22.37
CA ARG A 129 -10.41 11.63 22.95
C ARG A 129 -9.31 10.60 22.71
N LYS A 130 -9.59 9.33 22.97
CA LYS A 130 -8.64 8.22 22.80
C LYS A 130 -8.11 8.11 21.38
N GLU A 131 -8.99 8.08 20.37
CA GLU A 131 -8.53 7.94 18.98
C GLU A 131 -7.73 9.17 18.51
N ALA A 132 -8.11 10.37 18.95
CA ALA A 132 -7.33 11.58 18.66
C ALA A 132 -5.95 11.55 19.32
N LEU A 133 -5.89 11.24 20.63
CA LEU A 133 -4.63 11.12 21.37
C LEU A 133 -3.73 10.02 20.83
N LYS A 134 -4.30 8.87 20.46
CA LYS A 134 -3.57 7.77 19.84
C LYS A 134 -2.90 8.20 18.53
N ALA A 135 -3.64 8.92 17.68
CA ALA A 135 -3.09 9.45 16.43
C ALA A 135 -2.01 10.52 16.68
N LEU A 136 -2.23 11.43 17.62
CA LEU A 136 -1.24 12.46 18.00
C LEU A 136 0.03 11.85 18.60
N ALA A 137 -0.08 10.85 19.47
CA ALA A 137 1.05 10.09 20.02
C ALA A 137 1.79 9.30 18.92
N ALA A 138 1.04 8.82 17.91
CA ALA A 138 1.64 8.22 16.74
C ALA A 138 2.37 9.26 15.88
N LEU A 139 1.94 10.51 15.77
CA LEU A 139 2.68 11.55 15.05
C LEU A 139 3.92 12.03 15.82
N SER A 140 3.80 12.21 17.13
CA SER A 140 4.83 12.81 18.00
C SER A 140 6.12 12.00 18.16
N LYS A 141 6.23 10.79 17.58
CA LYS A 141 7.52 10.07 17.56
C LYS A 141 8.49 10.57 16.48
N SER A 142 8.02 11.35 15.50
CA SER A 142 8.88 12.10 14.58
C SER A 142 9.20 13.46 15.18
N ASP A 143 10.45 13.88 15.07
CA ASP A 143 10.89 15.13 15.66
C ASP A 143 10.24 16.36 15.02
N GLU A 144 10.17 16.39 13.69
CA GLU A 144 9.59 17.48 12.92
C GLU A 144 8.07 17.58 13.16
N ALA A 145 7.37 16.43 13.17
CA ALA A 145 5.95 16.40 13.47
C ALA A 145 5.66 16.84 14.91
N ALA A 146 6.49 16.46 15.87
CA ALA A 146 6.37 16.92 17.26
C ALA A 146 6.57 18.44 17.39
N ASN A 147 7.55 19.01 16.67
CA ASN A 147 7.79 20.46 16.64
C ASN A 147 6.57 21.20 16.06
N PHE A 148 6.00 20.67 14.97
CA PHE A 148 4.78 21.23 14.39
C PHE A 148 3.62 21.21 15.40
N LEU A 149 3.40 20.07 16.08
CA LEU A 149 2.37 19.96 17.13
C LEU A 149 2.59 20.98 18.26
N GLY A 150 3.83 21.12 18.75
CA GLY A 150 4.21 22.12 19.75
C GLY A 150 3.86 23.54 19.30
N SER A 151 4.23 23.91 18.07
CA SER A 151 3.92 25.23 17.49
C SER A 151 2.43 25.53 17.35
N LYS A 152 1.57 24.49 17.31
CA LYS A 152 0.10 24.60 17.26
C LYS A 152 -0.56 24.53 18.64
N GLY A 153 0.21 24.60 19.72
CA GLY A 153 -0.31 24.60 21.08
C GLY A 153 -0.73 23.22 21.60
N ALA A 154 -0.19 22.13 21.01
CA ALA A 154 -0.53 20.77 21.43
C ALA A 154 -0.29 20.53 22.92
N LEU A 155 0.77 21.10 23.50
CA LEU A 155 1.09 20.96 24.92
C LEU A 155 -0.08 21.45 25.80
N SER A 156 -0.64 22.62 25.51
CA SER A 156 -1.78 23.17 26.27
C SER A 156 -3.03 22.30 26.10
N ILE A 157 -3.36 21.93 24.86
CA ILE A 157 -4.55 21.13 24.54
C ILE A 157 -4.48 19.76 25.23
N VAL A 158 -3.35 19.07 25.14
CA VAL A 158 -3.15 17.73 25.72
C VAL A 158 -3.14 17.80 27.25
N LYS A 159 -2.51 18.82 27.87
CA LYS A 159 -2.56 19.01 29.33
C LYS A 159 -3.99 19.27 29.82
N SER A 160 -4.80 20.04 29.07
CA SER A 160 -6.20 20.33 29.43
C SER A 160 -7.18 19.17 29.20
N THR A 161 -6.77 18.13 28.46
CA THR A 161 -7.64 17.00 28.15
C THR A 161 -7.90 16.20 29.44
N PRO A 162 -9.16 15.93 29.82
CA PRO A 162 -9.45 15.16 31.02
C PRO A 162 -8.97 13.70 30.88
N ASP A 163 -8.50 13.13 31.98
CA ASP A 163 -8.26 11.68 32.06
C ASP A 163 -9.58 10.91 32.17
N SER A 164 -9.54 9.64 31.80
CA SER A 164 -10.68 8.74 31.95
C SER A 164 -10.43 7.77 33.10
N SER A 165 -11.45 7.54 33.92
CA SER A 165 -11.45 6.48 34.93
C SER A 165 -11.61 5.08 34.32
N GLU A 166 -12.18 4.98 33.12
CA GLU A 166 -12.47 3.71 32.45
C GLU A 166 -11.39 3.30 31.45
N ASP A 167 -10.64 4.26 30.90
CA ASP A 167 -9.68 4.02 29.81
C ASP A 167 -8.28 4.55 30.14
N SER A 168 -7.41 3.66 30.64
CA SER A 168 -6.02 3.97 31.00
C SER A 168 -5.13 4.27 29.78
N ASP A 169 -5.58 3.96 28.56
CA ASP A 169 -4.79 4.31 27.37
C ASP A 169 -4.77 5.83 27.17
N ILE A 170 -5.80 6.56 27.60
CA ILE A 170 -5.87 8.03 27.48
C ILE A 170 -4.71 8.68 28.25
N SER A 171 -4.51 8.31 29.51
CA SER A 171 -3.43 8.85 30.33
C SER A 171 -2.05 8.43 29.79
N THR A 172 -1.95 7.21 29.25
CA THR A 172 -0.74 6.70 28.60
C THR A 172 -0.37 7.52 27.37
N TYR A 173 -1.32 7.74 26.45
CA TYR A 173 -1.08 8.55 25.24
C TYR A 173 -0.77 10.00 25.58
N LYS A 174 -1.49 10.60 26.54
CA LYS A 174 -1.18 11.95 27.04
C LYS A 174 0.27 12.04 27.53
N SER A 175 0.68 11.13 28.42
CA SER A 175 2.03 11.13 28.98
C SER A 175 3.11 10.98 27.91
N ASN A 176 2.89 10.12 26.93
CA ASN A 176 3.82 9.93 25.80
C ASN A 176 3.98 11.19 24.95
N ILE A 177 2.87 11.89 24.65
CA ILE A 177 2.91 13.14 23.90
C ILE A 177 3.60 14.23 24.72
N LEU A 178 3.22 14.40 25.99
CA LEU A 178 3.79 15.43 26.85
C LEU A 178 5.29 15.25 27.04
N LYS A 179 5.75 14.02 27.30
CA LYS A 179 7.19 13.74 27.38
C LYS A 179 7.92 14.14 26.10
N LYS A 180 7.35 13.81 24.93
CA LYS A 180 7.96 14.14 23.63
C LYS A 180 7.95 15.63 23.29
N LEU A 181 7.00 16.40 23.83
CA LEU A 181 6.97 17.85 23.65
C LEU A 181 7.85 18.56 24.68
N ASP A 182 7.81 18.15 25.95
CA ASP A 182 8.60 18.74 27.04
C ASP A 182 10.12 18.43 26.87
N ASP A 183 10.50 17.24 26.36
CA ASP A 183 11.90 16.89 26.04
C ASP A 183 12.54 17.88 25.04
N LYS A 184 11.73 18.65 24.28
CA LYS A 184 12.18 19.59 23.26
C LYS A 184 12.17 21.05 23.70
N ASP A 185 11.36 21.38 24.70
CA ASP A 185 11.38 22.70 25.35
C ASP A 185 12.60 22.84 26.29
N LEU A 186 13.35 21.75 26.52
CA LEU A 186 14.69 21.80 27.10
C LEU A 186 15.66 22.46 26.10
N PRO A 187 16.19 23.65 26.38
CA PRO A 187 17.18 24.26 25.51
C PRO A 187 18.41 23.35 25.41
N LEU A 188 19.00 23.31 24.21
CA LEU A 188 20.38 22.91 23.96
C LEU A 188 21.33 23.82 24.76
N SER A 189 21.33 23.64 26.08
CA SER A 189 22.21 24.28 27.05
C SER A 189 22.91 23.17 27.82
N SER A 190 23.81 22.46 27.15
CA SER A 190 25.01 21.92 27.78
C SER A 190 25.93 21.31 26.73
N ASN A 191 27.08 21.98 26.57
CA ASN A 191 28.35 21.57 25.96
C ASN A 191 28.51 21.79 24.45
#